data_AF-A0A090FQF5-F1
#
_entry.id   AF-A0A090FQF5-F1
#
_cell.length_a   1.000
_cell.length_b   1.000
_cell.length_c   1.000
_cell.angle_alpha   90.00
_cell.angle_beta   90.00
_cell.angle_gamma   90.00
#
_symmetry.space_group_name_H-M   'P 1'
#
loop_
_entity.id
_entity.type
_entity.pdbx_description
1 polymer ?
#
loop_
_entity_poly.entity_id
_entity_poly.type
_entity_poly.pdbx_seq_one_letter_code
_entity_poly.pdbx_strand_id
1 'polypeptide(L)'
;MGGAAGGIIGSLTDAGVPEQDAHVYAEGVRRGGTLVTARVEDDLASEAREILRSSASVDIADRRSEYKADGWTAFDPAAGDYSADDVEREAARRRGA
;
A
#
# COMPACT_ATOMS: atom_id res chain seq x y z
N MET A 1 -25.25 -8.21 3.19
CA MET A 1 -24.13 -7.82 4.09
C MET A 1 -22.87 -8.42 3.51
N GLY A 2 -22.07 -7.63 2.79
CA GLY A 2 -20.81 -8.07 2.18
C GLY A 2 -19.66 -7.28 2.79
N GLY A 3 -19.33 -7.59 4.04
CA GLY A 3 -18.11 -7.11 4.68
C GLY A 3 -17.16 -8.30 4.72
N ALA A 4 -16.02 -8.19 4.05
CA ALA A 4 -14.96 -9.18 4.16
C ALA A 4 -14.61 -9.34 5.64
N ALA A 5 -14.73 -10.55 6.18
CA ALA A 5 -14.33 -10.87 7.55
C ALA A 5 -12.79 -10.82 7.76
N GLY A 6 -12.03 -10.47 6.71
CA GLY A 6 -10.59 -10.22 6.78
C GLY A 6 -10.32 -8.75 6.50
N GLY A 7 -9.58 -8.08 7.39
CA GLY A 7 -9.09 -6.73 7.15
C GLY A 7 -8.19 -6.65 5.91
N ILE A 8 -7.68 -5.46 5.61
CA ILE A 8 -6.93 -5.19 4.36
C ILE A 8 -5.82 -6.22 4.08
N ILE A 9 -5.11 -6.69 5.10
CA ILE A 9 -4.10 -7.76 4.97
C ILE A 9 -4.69 -9.04 4.39
N GLY A 10 -5.77 -9.54 4.98
CA GLY A 10 -6.44 -10.77 4.53
C GLY A 10 -6.94 -10.66 3.09
N SER A 11 -7.53 -9.51 2.75
CA SER A 11 -8.03 -9.27 1.39
C SER A 11 -6.91 -9.27 0.33
N LEU A 12 -5.72 -8.77 0.68
CA LEU A 12 -4.57 -8.73 -0.21
C LEU A 12 -3.92 -10.11 -0.33
N THR A 13 -3.80 -10.86 0.76
CA THR A 13 -3.27 -12.22 0.73
C THR A 13 -4.18 -13.16 -0.07
N ASP A 14 -5.50 -13.03 0.07
CA ASP A 14 -6.47 -13.78 -0.73
C ASP A 14 -6.38 -13.44 -2.23
N ALA A 15 -5.93 -12.22 -2.56
CA ALA A 15 -5.64 -11.79 -3.92
C ALA A 15 -4.26 -12.25 -4.45
N GLY A 16 -3.51 -13.03 -3.67
CA GLY A 16 -2.19 -13.57 -4.05
C GLY A 16 -1.02 -12.65 -3.73
N VAL A 17 -1.22 -11.57 -2.98
CA VAL A 17 -0.13 -10.71 -2.50
C VAL A 17 0.58 -11.43 -1.34
N PRO A 18 1.92 -11.54 -1.35
CA PRO A 18 2.65 -12.05 -0.18
C PRO A 18 2.32 -11.23 1.08
N GLU A 19 2.08 -11.88 2.21
CA GLU A 19 1.66 -11.20 3.45
C GLU A 19 2.61 -10.08 3.87
N GLN A 20 3.91 -10.33 3.77
CA GLN A 20 4.96 -9.33 4.02
C GLN A 20 4.80 -8.05 3.17
N ASP A 21 4.30 -8.17 1.94
CA ASP A 21 4.06 -7.05 1.01
C ASP A 21 2.71 -6.40 1.33
N ALA A 22 1.71 -7.19 1.72
CA ALA A 22 0.40 -6.71 2.16
C ALA A 22 0.52 -5.72 3.33
N HIS A 23 1.41 -5.97 4.29
CA HIS A 23 1.68 -5.02 5.37
C HIS A 23 2.22 -3.68 4.86
N VAL A 24 3.07 -3.67 3.83
CA VAL A 24 3.62 -2.42 3.27
C VAL A 24 2.52 -1.63 2.57
N TYR A 25 1.65 -2.29 1.81
CA TYR A 25 0.51 -1.63 1.16
C TYR A 25 -0.49 -1.06 2.17
N ALA A 26 -0.82 -1.82 3.21
CA ALA A 26 -1.72 -1.39 4.27
C ALA A 26 -1.17 -0.18 5.04
N GLU A 27 0.12 -0.20 5.39
CA GLU A 27 0.78 0.95 6.00
C GLU A 27 0.81 2.16 5.05
N GLY A 28 1.03 1.92 3.76
CA GLY A 28 0.95 2.95 2.72
C GLY A 28 -0.37 3.68 2.74
N VAL A 29 -1.49 2.95 2.79
CA VAL A 29 -2.84 3.52 2.90
C VAL A 29 -3.03 4.25 4.23
N ARG A 30 -2.61 3.64 5.35
CA ARG A 30 -2.72 4.26 6.68
C ARG A 30 -1.97 5.58 6.78
N ARG A 31 -0.83 5.72 6.10
CA ARG A 31 -0.02 6.95 5.99
C ARG A 31 -0.51 7.93 4.90
N GLY A 32 -1.74 7.75 4.42
CA GLY A 32 -2.39 8.64 3.45
C GLY A 32 -2.05 8.38 1.99
N GLY A 33 -1.45 7.25 1.67
CA GLY A 33 -1.27 6.78 0.30
C GLY A 33 -2.57 6.21 -0.30
N THR A 34 -2.55 5.99 -1.61
CA THR A 34 -3.65 5.31 -2.32
C THR A 34 -3.13 3.99 -2.87
N LEU A 35 -3.92 2.92 -2.70
CA LEU A 35 -3.66 1.62 -3.30
C LEU A 35 -4.65 1.39 -4.44
N VAL A 36 -4.12 1.10 -5.63
CA VAL A 36 -4.92 0.74 -6.80
C VAL A 36 -4.62 -0.72 -7.13
N THR A 37 -5.67 -1.54 -7.21
CA THR A 37 -5.60 -2.93 -7.64
C THR A 37 -6.52 -3.13 -8.83
N ALA A 38 -6.14 -4.03 -9.74
CA ALA A 38 -6.94 -4.39 -10.90
C ALA A 38 -6.97 -5.90 -11.06
N ARG A 39 -8.16 -6.47 -11.21
CA ARG A 39 -8.33 -7.87 -11.63
C ARG A 39 -8.60 -7.86 -13.12
N VAL A 40 -7.70 -8.46 -13.89
CA VAL A 40 -7.76 -8.48 -15.35
C VAL A 40 -7.61 -9.92 -15.84
N GLU A 41 -8.06 -10.17 -17.06
CA GLU A 41 -7.78 -11.42 -17.78
C GLU A 41 -6.27 -11.53 -18.09
N ASP A 42 -5.76 -12.75 -18.26
CA ASP A 42 -4.32 -13.02 -18.37
C ASP A 42 -3.67 -12.34 -19.58
N ASP A 43 -4.41 -12.20 -20.67
CA ASP A 43 -4.00 -11.50 -21.89
C ASP A 43 -3.85 -9.98 -21.68
N LEU A 44 -4.63 -9.40 -20.77
CA LEU A 44 -4.57 -7.99 -20.38
C LEU A 44 -3.55 -7.71 -19.26
N ALA A 45 -3.00 -8.73 -18.61
CA ALA A 45 -2.12 -8.57 -17.45
C ALA A 45 -0.86 -7.75 -17.76
N SER A 46 -0.29 -7.90 -18.96
CA SER A 46 0.89 -7.14 -19.39
C SER A 46 0.57 -5.67 -19.61
N GLU A 47 -0.54 -5.37 -20.28
CA GLU A 47 -1.00 -4.00 -20.53
C GLU A 47 -1.36 -3.28 -19.23
N ALA A 48 -2.11 -3.95 -18.33
CA ALA A 48 -2.45 -3.40 -17.03
C ALA A 48 -1.20 -3.06 -16.19
N ARG A 49 -0.15 -3.91 -16.22
CA ARG A 49 1.12 -3.62 -15.55
C ARG A 49 1.83 -2.41 -16.14
N GLU A 50 1.80 -2.25 -17.46
CA GLU A 50 2.41 -1.10 -18.13
C GLU A 50 1.69 0.20 -17.78
N ILE A 51 0.35 0.20 -17.81
CA ILE A 51 -0.47 1.34 -17.37
C ILE A 51 -0.14 1.72 -15.93
N LEU A 52 -0.14 0.75 -15.00
CA LEU A 52 0.18 1.00 -13.60
C LEU A 52 1.62 1.54 -13.42
N ARG A 53 2.61 1.03 -14.17
CA ARG A 53 4.00 1.50 -14.13
C ARG A 53 4.23 2.86 -14.76
N SER A 54 3.44 3.23 -15.78
CA SER A 54 3.54 4.53 -16.45
C SER A 54 3.07 5.70 -15.58
N SER A 55 2.34 5.38 -14.50
CA SER A 55 1.95 6.33 -13.46
C SER A 55 3.07 6.48 -12.40
N ALA A 56 2.88 7.38 -11.42
CA ALA A 56 3.80 7.54 -10.29
C ALA A 56 3.75 6.32 -9.35
N SER A 57 4.17 5.16 -9.84
CA SER A 57 4.19 3.90 -9.10
C SER A 57 5.25 3.94 -8.02
N VAL A 58 4.92 3.40 -6.86
CA VAL A 58 5.83 3.28 -5.73
C VAL A 58 6.59 1.97 -5.82
N ASP A 59 7.92 2.00 -5.70
CA ASP A 59 8.69 0.79 -5.45
C ASP A 59 8.46 0.32 -3.99
N ILE A 60 8.00 -0.91 -3.86
CA ILE A 60 7.61 -1.50 -2.58
C ILE A 60 8.84 -1.80 -1.71
N ALA A 61 9.96 -2.21 -2.31
CA ALA A 61 11.17 -2.54 -1.56
C ALA A 61 11.79 -1.29 -0.94
N ASP A 62 11.82 -0.20 -1.69
CA ASP A 62 12.25 1.11 -1.20
C ASP A 62 11.31 1.61 -0.10
N ARG A 63 10.00 1.55 -0.34
CA ARG A 63 9.00 1.96 0.65
C ARG A 63 9.10 1.18 1.96
N ARG A 64 9.32 -0.12 1.89
CA ARG A 64 9.54 -0.97 3.07
C ARG A 64 10.77 -0.52 3.85
N SER A 65 11.84 -0.16 3.13
CA SER A 65 13.10 0.28 3.74
C SER A 65 12.94 1.63 4.44
N GLU A 66 12.22 2.57 3.83
CA GLU A 66 11.84 3.85 4.45
C GLU A 66 11.08 3.65 5.75
N TYR A 67 10.01 2.82 5.74
CA TYR A 67 9.23 2.56 6.95
C TYR A 67 10.07 1.91 8.05
N LYS A 68 10.91 0.94 7.71
CA LYS A 68 11.81 0.29 8.68
C LYS A 68 12.83 1.26 9.29
N ALA A 69 13.32 2.23 8.51
CA ALA A 69 14.21 3.27 9.02
C ALA A 69 13.51 4.13 10.10
N ASP A 70 12.20 4.32 9.99
CA ASP A 70 11.36 5.00 10.98
C ASP A 70 10.88 4.09 12.13
N GLY A 71 11.40 2.86 12.24
CA GLY A 71 11.07 1.91 13.30
C GLY A 71 9.78 1.10 13.08
N TRP A 72 9.18 1.17 11.89
CA TRP A 72 8.04 0.33 11.53
C TRP A 72 8.46 -1.14 11.32
N THR A 73 7.63 -2.07 11.80
CA THR A 73 7.86 -3.51 11.67
C THR A 73 6.79 -4.20 10.81
N ALA A 74 5.52 -3.86 11.02
CA ALA A 74 4.38 -4.36 10.28
C ALA A 74 3.18 -3.40 10.45
N PHE A 75 2.21 -3.51 9.54
CA PHE A 75 0.93 -2.78 9.68
C PHE A 75 0.19 -3.26 10.94
N ASP A 76 -0.18 -2.30 11.78
CA ASP A 76 -1.00 -2.51 12.97
C ASP A 76 -2.40 -1.90 12.74
N PRO A 77 -3.45 -2.71 12.60
CA PRO A 77 -4.82 -2.21 12.41
C PRO A 77 -5.40 -1.52 13.66
N ALA A 78 -4.79 -1.68 14.83
CA ALA A 78 -5.19 -1.00 16.06
C ALA A 78 -4.46 0.34 16.27
N ALA A 79 -3.39 0.60 15.51
CA ALA A 79 -2.74 1.90 15.49
C ALA A 79 -3.71 2.92 14.88
N GLY A 80 -3.88 4.07 15.54
CA GLY A 80 -4.75 5.13 15.04
C GLY A 80 -4.42 5.52 13.59
N ASP A 81 -5.45 5.98 12.87
CA ASP A 81 -5.28 6.55 11.54
C ASP A 81 -4.32 7.73 11.59
N TYR A 82 -3.50 7.92 10.55
CA TYR A 82 -2.76 9.18 10.43
C TYR A 82 -3.78 10.31 10.31
N SER A 83 -3.65 11.33 11.17
CA SER A 83 -4.48 12.52 11.01
C SER A 83 -4.20 13.17 9.66
N ALA A 84 -5.12 14.00 9.16
CA ALA A 84 -4.91 14.75 7.93
C ALA A 84 -3.60 15.58 7.98
N ASP A 85 -3.28 16.13 9.16
CA ASP A 85 -2.03 16.86 9.41
C ASP A 85 -0.78 15.96 9.36
N ASP A 86 -0.89 14.70 9.79
CA ASP A 86 0.21 13.72 9.67
C ASP A 86 0.40 13.27 8.23
N VAL A 87 -0.70 13.05 7.49
CA VAL A 87 -0.67 12.72 6.06
C VAL A 87 -0.03 13.85 5.25
N GLU A 88 -0.41 15.10 5.51
CA GLU A 88 0.13 16.24 4.77
C GLU A 88 1.61 16.49 5.07
N ARG A 89 2.03 16.33 6.34
CA ARG A 89 3.45 16.36 6.72
C ARG A 89 4.24 15.26 6.03
N GLU A 90 3.71 14.06 5.97
CA GLU A 90 4.33 12.93 5.30
C GLU A 90 4.43 13.16 3.77
N ALA A 91 3.36 13.66 3.15
CA ALA A 91 3.36 14.01 1.72
C ALA A 91 4.37 15.13 1.40
N ALA A 92 4.53 16.11 2.30
CA ALA A 92 5.53 17.15 2.17
C ALA A 92 6.97 16.59 2.27
N ARG A 93 7.23 15.65 3.18
CA ARG A 93 8.54 14.95 3.24
C ARG A 93 8.85 14.25 1.92
N ARG A 94 7.89 13.51 1.36
CA ARG A 94 8.08 12.76 0.10
C ARG A 94 8.25 13.65 -1.12
N ARG A 95 7.62 14.83 -1.16
CA ARG A 95 7.78 15.79 -2.27
C ARG A 95 9.11 16.55 -2.24
N GLY A 96 9.79 16.58 -1.09
CA GLY A 96 11.06 17.28 -0.91
C GLY A 96 12.32 16.40 -0.98
N ALA A 97 12.15 15.08 -1.12
CA ALA A 97 13.24 14.10 -1.21
C ALA A 97 13.64 13.83 -2.67
#